data_AF-A0A3P6A6D8-F1
#
_entry.id   AF-A0A3P6A6D8-F1
#
_cell.length_a   1.000
_cell.length_b   1.000
_cell.length_c   1.000
_cell.angle_alpha   90.00
_cell.angle_beta   90.00
_cell.angle_gamma   90.00
#
_symmetry.space_group_name_H-M   'P 1'
#
loop_
_entity.id
_entity.type
_entity.pdbx_description
1 polymer ?
#
loop_
_entity_poly.entity_id
_entity_poly.type
_entity_poly.pdbx_seq_one_letter_code
_entity_poly.pdbx_strand_id
1 'polypeptide(L)'
;MIEAIANDVLDKLLLTPSKDFDNFVGIEDHIAQMSALLHLESEEVRMVGIWGSSGIGKTTIARVLFGRLSRHFQGSIYIDRRFISKSMENYSKSNPDDYNMKLHLQKISSLKY
;
A
#
# COMPACT_ATOMS: atom_id res chain seq x y z
N MET A 1 -0.19 -5.50 -28.55
CA MET A 1 1.25 -5.87 -28.62
C MET A 1 2.08 -5.08 -27.61
N ILE A 2 2.01 -3.74 -27.60
CA ILE A 2 2.77 -2.91 -26.64
C ILE A 2 2.32 -3.12 -25.19
N GLU A 3 1.02 -3.16 -24.90
CA GLU A 3 0.51 -3.38 -23.53
C GLU A 3 0.94 -4.73 -22.94
N ALA A 4 0.96 -5.79 -23.75
CA ALA A 4 1.40 -7.12 -23.30
C ALA A 4 2.89 -7.11 -22.90
N ILE A 5 3.73 -6.38 -23.65
CA ILE A 5 5.15 -6.22 -23.33
C ILE A 5 5.32 -5.33 -22.08
N ALA A 6 4.54 -4.26 -21.97
CA ALA A 6 4.58 -3.37 -20.81
C ALA A 6 4.18 -4.09 -19.52
N ASN A 7 3.12 -4.90 -19.57
CA ASN A 7 2.66 -5.70 -18.44
C ASN A 7 3.67 -6.81 -18.09
N ASP A 8 4.24 -7.51 -19.08
CA ASP A 8 5.27 -8.53 -18.82
C ASP A 8 6.55 -7.95 -18.17
N VAL A 9 6.99 -6.77 -18.63
CA VAL A 9 8.12 -6.06 -18.03
C VAL A 9 7.76 -5.55 -16.64
N LEU A 10 6.56 -4.99 -16.47
CA LEU A 10 6.07 -4.51 -15.18
C LEU A 10 5.97 -5.65 -14.17
N ASP A 11 5.39 -6.78 -14.55
CA ASP A 11 5.31 -7.98 -13.72
C ASP A 11 6.71 -8.44 -13.32
N LYS A 12 7.67 -8.55 -14.25
CA LYS A 12 9.06 -8.92 -13.90
C LYS A 12 9.71 -7.94 -12.92
N LEU A 13 9.44 -6.64 -13.05
CA LEU A 13 9.95 -5.62 -12.13
C LEU A 13 9.26 -5.66 -10.76
N LEU A 14 7.96 -5.94 -10.69
CA LEU A 14 7.16 -6.02 -9.46
C LEU A 14 7.23 -7.40 -8.77
N LEU A 15 7.64 -8.43 -9.50
CA LEU A 15 7.87 -9.78 -8.98
C LEU A 15 9.12 -9.85 -8.12
N THR A 16 10.09 -8.95 -8.33
CA THR A 16 11.29 -8.86 -7.48
C THR A 16 10.90 -8.22 -6.15
N PRO A 17 10.83 -8.98 -5.04
CA PRO A 17 10.50 -8.39 -3.76
C PRO A 17 11.59 -7.40 -3.37
N SER A 18 11.23 -6.24 -2.83
CA SER A 18 12.23 -5.31 -2.34
C SER A 18 13.12 -6.01 -1.29
N LYS A 19 14.44 -5.89 -1.50
CA LYS A 19 15.49 -6.37 -0.59
C LYS A 19 15.68 -5.46 0.62
N ASP A 20 14.97 -4.33 0.69
CA ASP A 20 15.07 -3.34 1.77
C ASP A 20 14.78 -3.95 3.16
N PHE A 21 14.17 -5.14 3.19
CA PHE A 21 13.74 -5.82 4.39
C PHE A 21 14.38 -7.20 4.63
N ASP A 22 15.38 -7.59 3.83
CA ASP A 22 15.99 -8.93 3.94
C ASP A 22 16.72 -9.15 5.29
N ASN A 23 17.11 -8.07 5.97
CA ASN A 23 17.75 -8.13 7.30
C ASN A 23 16.77 -8.25 8.47
N PHE A 24 15.45 -8.31 8.22
CA PHE A 24 14.44 -8.40 9.27
C PHE A 24 14.17 -9.86 9.65
N VAL A 25 14.56 -10.24 10.86
CA VAL A 25 14.32 -11.60 11.40
C VAL A 25 12.82 -11.83 11.63
N GLY A 26 12.32 -13.02 11.22
CA GLY A 26 10.93 -13.43 11.42
C GLY A 26 9.92 -12.77 10.47
N ILE A 27 10.39 -12.04 9.46
CA ILE A 27 9.48 -11.30 8.57
C ILE A 27 8.65 -12.23 7.67
N GLU A 28 9.23 -13.34 7.22
CA GLU A 28 8.53 -14.32 6.39
C GLU A 28 7.38 -14.98 7.16
N ASP A 29 7.54 -15.21 8.47
CA ASP A 29 6.47 -15.73 9.33
C ASP A 29 5.32 -14.72 9.46
N HIS A 30 5.65 -13.43 9.62
CA HIS A 30 4.64 -12.37 9.64
C HIS A 30 3.92 -12.24 8.29
N ILE A 31 4.63 -12.35 7.17
CA ILE A 31 4.04 -12.33 5.82
C ILE A 31 3.10 -13.53 5.65
N ALA A 32 3.52 -14.74 6.01
CA ALA A 32 2.71 -15.94 5.89
C ALA A 32 1.41 -15.84 6.71
N GLN A 33 1.52 -15.42 7.98
CA GLN A 33 0.36 -15.20 8.85
C GLN A 33 -0.58 -14.13 8.29
N MET A 34 -0.02 -13.00 7.81
CA MET A 34 -0.84 -11.91 7.29
C MET A 34 -1.52 -12.27 5.98
N SER A 35 -0.83 -12.96 5.07
CA SER A 35 -1.42 -13.48 3.82
C SER A 35 -2.58 -14.44 4.09
N ALA A 36 -2.45 -15.29 5.12
CA ALA A 36 -3.53 -16.18 5.55
C ALA A 36 -4.74 -15.40 6.11
N LEU A 37 -4.50 -14.39 6.96
CA LEU A 37 -5.57 -13.54 7.52
C LEU A 37 -6.26 -12.68 6.46
N LEU A 38 -5.49 -12.17 5.50
CA LEU A 38 -6.00 -11.37 4.39
C LEU A 38 -6.65 -12.21 3.30
N HIS A 39 -6.40 -13.53 3.29
CA HIS A 39 -6.94 -14.50 2.33
C HIS A 39 -6.99 -13.93 0.91
N LEU A 40 -5.83 -13.63 0.34
CA LEU A 40 -5.65 -12.78 -0.84
C LEU A 40 -6.45 -13.21 -2.10
N GLU A 41 -6.98 -14.43 -2.13
CA GLU A 41 -7.78 -14.98 -3.22
C GLU A 41 -9.28 -14.68 -3.12
N SER A 42 -9.75 -14.13 -2.00
CA SER A 42 -11.17 -13.80 -1.80
C SER A 42 -11.47 -12.34 -2.14
N GLU A 43 -12.59 -12.11 -2.81
CA GLU A 43 -13.11 -10.78 -3.17
C GLU A 43 -13.72 -10.01 -1.99
N GLU A 44 -13.74 -10.60 -0.79
CA GLU A 44 -14.30 -9.96 0.41
C GLU A 44 -13.38 -8.88 0.98
N VAL A 45 -13.99 -7.80 1.47
CA VAL A 45 -13.25 -6.74 2.19
C VAL A 45 -12.89 -7.22 3.59
N ARG A 46 -11.58 -7.24 3.90
CA ARG A 46 -11.04 -7.60 5.21
C ARG A 46 -10.23 -6.47 5.83
N MET A 47 -10.29 -6.39 7.16
CA MET A 47 -9.47 -5.48 7.96
C MET A 47 -8.68 -6.30 9.00
N VAL A 48 -7.36 -6.11 9.02
CA VAL A 48 -6.47 -6.77 9.99
C VAL A 48 -5.67 -5.73 10.76
N GLY A 49 -5.64 -5.85 12.08
CA GLY A 49 -4.92 -4.96 12.97
C GLY A 49 -3.65 -5.60 13.54
N ILE A 50 -2.54 -4.86 13.54
CA ILE A 50 -1.31 -5.23 14.26
C ILE A 50 -1.31 -4.51 15.61
N TRP A 51 -1.30 -5.28 16.70
CA TRP A 51 -1.39 -4.75 18.06
C TRP A 51 -0.24 -5.27 18.94
N GLY A 52 -0.02 -4.65 20.11
CA GLY A 52 1.07 -5.00 21.03
C GLY A 52 1.78 -3.78 21.64
N SER A 53 2.78 -4.03 22.47
CA SER A 53 3.53 -3.00 23.23
C SER A 53 4.21 -1.94 22.34
N SER A 54 4.49 -0.76 22.93
CA SER A 54 5.27 0.28 22.25
C SER A 54 6.68 -0.23 21.90
N GLY A 55 7.25 0.25 20.80
CA GLY A 55 8.62 -0.10 20.39
C GLY A 55 8.83 -1.48 19.73
N ILE A 56 7.83 -2.36 19.70
CA ILE A 56 7.97 -3.74 19.15
C ILE A 56 8.03 -3.79 17.60
N GLY A 57 8.01 -2.65 16.91
CA GLY A 57 8.15 -2.60 15.45
C GLY A 57 6.85 -2.79 14.65
N LYS A 58 5.65 -2.59 15.24
CA LYS A 58 4.35 -2.73 14.55
C LYS A 58 4.27 -1.99 13.21
N THR A 59 4.65 -0.70 13.19
CA THR A 59 4.66 0.12 11.97
C THR A 59 5.68 -0.40 10.96
N THR A 60 6.80 -0.94 11.44
CA THR A 60 7.82 -1.54 10.58
C THR A 60 7.29 -2.78 9.89
N ILE A 61 6.66 -3.70 10.64
CA ILE A 61 5.99 -4.88 10.08
C ILE A 61 4.94 -4.47 9.04
N ALA A 62 4.09 -3.49 9.36
CA ALA A 62 3.09 -2.97 8.41
C ALA A 62 3.73 -2.44 7.10
N ARG A 63 4.86 -1.74 7.20
CA ARG A 63 5.59 -1.22 6.04
C ARG A 63 6.16 -2.34 5.18
N VAL A 64 6.76 -3.36 5.80
CA VAL A 64 7.32 -4.50 5.04
C VAL A 64 6.21 -5.30 4.37
N LEU A 65 5.13 -5.59 5.10
CA LEU A 65 3.94 -6.26 4.57
C LEU A 65 3.39 -5.52 3.36
N PHE A 66 3.27 -4.19 3.44
CA PHE A 66 2.85 -3.38 2.29
C PHE A 66 3.78 -3.56 1.09
N GLY A 67 5.10 -3.49 1.28
CA GLY A 67 6.06 -3.67 0.20
C GLY A 67 6.03 -5.06 -0.45
N ARG A 68 5.60 -6.09 0.28
CA ARG A 68 5.53 -7.48 -0.21
C ARG A 68 4.15 -7.85 -0.78
N LEU A 69 3.07 -7.32 -0.21
CA LEU A 69 1.70 -7.72 -0.54
C LEU A 69 0.98 -6.76 -1.49
N SER A 70 1.43 -5.51 -1.61
CA SER A 70 0.78 -4.49 -2.46
C SER A 70 0.55 -4.92 -3.91
N ARG A 71 1.48 -5.70 -4.48
CA ARG A 71 1.41 -6.23 -5.84
C ARG A 71 0.27 -7.22 -6.10
N HIS A 72 -0.33 -7.78 -5.06
CA HIS A 72 -1.48 -8.69 -5.19
C HIS A 72 -2.80 -7.93 -5.36
N PHE A 73 -2.78 -6.59 -5.28
CA PHE A 73 -3.95 -5.75 -5.42
C PHE A 73 -3.82 -4.85 -6.65
N GLN A 74 -4.93 -4.62 -7.36
CA GLN A 74 -4.98 -3.68 -8.50
C GLN A 74 -4.59 -2.24 -8.08
N GLY A 75 -4.91 -1.86 -6.85
CA GLY A 75 -4.53 -0.59 -6.26
C GLY A 75 -4.16 -0.76 -4.79
N SER A 76 -3.08 -0.11 -4.36
CA SER A 76 -2.61 -0.16 -2.98
C SER A 76 -2.04 1.20 -2.55
N ILE A 77 -2.24 1.56 -1.28
CA ILE A 77 -1.75 2.82 -0.70
C ILE A 77 -1.22 2.58 0.71
N TYR A 78 -0.03 3.12 0.99
CA TYR A 78 0.53 3.13 2.34
C TYR A 78 0.35 4.52 2.96
N ILE A 79 -0.45 4.58 4.02
CA ILE A 79 -0.76 5.81 4.73
C ILE A 79 0.07 5.84 6.01
N ASP A 80 1.04 6.73 6.06
CA ASP A 80 1.79 7.03 7.28
C ASP A 80 1.74 8.51 7.66
N ARG A 81 2.42 8.87 8.75
CA ARG A 81 2.47 10.25 9.22
C ARG A 81 3.03 11.21 8.16
N ARG A 82 4.00 10.78 7.35
CA ARG A 82 4.62 11.61 6.32
C ARG A 82 3.66 11.82 5.15
N PHE A 83 2.94 10.76 4.76
CA PHE A 83 1.87 10.86 3.77
C PHE A 83 0.84 11.90 4.22
N ILE A 84 0.32 11.74 5.44
CA ILE A 84 -0.70 12.65 5.99
C ILE A 84 -0.18 14.09 6.07
N SER A 85 1.02 14.30 6.61
CA SER A 85 1.57 15.66 6.77
C SER A 85 1.74 16.37 5.42
N LYS A 86 2.24 15.65 4.40
CA LYS A 86 2.44 16.20 3.06
C LYS A 86 1.10 16.47 2.37
N SER A 87 0.13 15.58 2.53
CA SER A 87 -1.23 15.81 2.03
C SER A 87 -1.81 17.08 2.65
N MET A 88 -1.74 17.24 3.97
CA MET A 88 -2.25 18.42 4.67
C MET A 88 -1.55 19.72 4.24
N GLU A 89 -0.23 19.69 4.05
CA GLU A 89 0.52 20.84 3.54
C GLU A 89 0.01 21.25 2.15
N ASN A 90 -0.19 20.30 1.24
CA ASN A 90 -0.75 20.56 -0.08
C ASN A 90 -2.16 21.16 0.00
N TYR A 91 -3.03 20.63 0.88
CA TYR A 91 -4.37 21.18 1.12
C TYR A 91 -4.33 22.63 1.64
N SER A 92 -3.36 22.97 2.50
CA SER A 92 -3.25 24.33 3.05
C SER A 92 -2.72 25.35 2.05
N LYS A 93 -1.95 24.89 1.04
CA LYS A 93 -1.40 25.73 -0.03
C LYS A 93 -2.36 25.87 -1.22
N SER A 94 -3.31 24.96 -1.39
CA SER A 94 -4.35 25.03 -2.40
C SER A 94 -5.46 26.00 -2.00
N ASN A 95 -5.99 26.75 -2.97
CA ASN A 95 -7.24 27.48 -2.80
C ASN A 95 -8.37 26.46 -2.52
N PRO A 96 -9.11 26.53 -1.40
CA PRO A 96 -10.19 25.57 -1.09
C PRO A 96 -11.30 25.49 -2.16
N ASP A 97 -11.40 26.53 -2.99
CA ASP A 97 -12.35 26.65 -4.10
C ASP A 97 -11.80 26.11 -5.43
N ASP A 98 -10.60 25.52 -5.45
CA ASP A 98 -10.03 24.92 -6.66
C ASP A 98 -10.81 23.65 -7.05
N TYR A 99 -11.73 23.85 -7.99
CA TYR A 99 -12.56 22.80 -8.59
C TYR A 99 -11.73 21.62 -9.11
N ASN A 100 -10.51 21.86 -9.58
CA ASN A 100 -9.63 20.79 -10.06
C ASN A 100 -9.20 19.84 -8.93
N MET A 101 -9.04 20.35 -7.71
CA MET A 101 -8.68 19.53 -6.55
C MET A 101 -9.86 18.65 -6.09
N LYS A 102 -11.10 19.19 -6.09
CA LYS A 102 -12.31 18.39 -5.86
C LYS A 102 -12.47 17.28 -6.91
N LEU A 103 -12.22 17.61 -8.18
CA LEU A 103 -12.26 16.62 -9.28
C LEU A 103 -11.19 15.53 -9.11
N HIS A 104 -9.99 15.90 -8.67
CA HIS A 104 -8.89 14.96 -8.44
C HIS A 104 -9.22 13.99 -7.29
N LEU A 105 -9.77 14.49 -6.19
CA LEU A 105 -10.20 13.67 -5.07
C LEU A 105 -11.39 12.77 -5.43
N GLN A 106 -12.35 13.28 -6.19
CA GLN A 106 -13.45 12.46 -6.72
C GLN A 106 -12.94 11.35 -7.64
N LYS A 107 -11.97 11.63 -8.51
CA LYS A 107 -11.34 10.61 -9.38
C LYS A 107 -10.61 9.53 -8.56
N ILE A 108 -9.90 9.92 -7.51
CA ILE A 108 -9.25 8.97 -6.60
C ILE A 108 -10.31 8.11 -5.88
N SER A 109 -11.45 8.69 -5.52
CA SER A 109 -12.55 7.96 -4.88
C SER A 109 -13.39 7.11 -5.83
N SER A 110 -13.41 7.41 -7.13
CA SER A 110 -14.18 6.65 -8.13
C SER A 110 -13.40 5.45 -8.67
N LEU A 111 -12.08 5.39 -8.46
CA LEU A 111 -11.23 4.22 -8.73
C LEU A 111 -11.37 3.11 -7.68
N LYS A 112 -12.40 3.19 -6.82
CA LYS A 112 -12.66 2.26 -5.71
C LYS A 112 -13.78 1.24 -6.00
N TYR A 113 -14.23 1.13 -7.24
CA TYR A 113 -15.16 0.10 -7.71
C TYR A 113 -14.71 -0.41 -9.08
#